data_AF-A0A954U274-F1
#
_entry.id   AF-A0A954U274-F1
#
_cell.length_a   1.000
_cell.length_b   1.000
_cell.length_c   1.000
_cell.angle_alpha   90.00
_cell.angle_beta   90.00
_cell.angle_gamma   90.00
#
_symmetry.space_group_name_H-M   'P 1'
#
loop_
_entity.id
_entity.type
_entity.pdbx_description
1 polymer ?
#
loop_
_entity_poly.entity_id
_entity_poly.type
_entity_poly.pdbx_seq_one_letter_code
_entity_poly.pdbx_strand_id
1 'polypeptide(L)'
;MTRINAPKHCDPTAYEWFEKCLPRLDTTRGLLSAAVAMSRHAMKDANEQKVNDLIAELANQVRSRWHGASTAGLLAHLHQT
;
A
#
# COMPACT_ATOMS: atom_id res chain seq x y z
N MET A 1 14.70 26.26 4.14
CA MET A 1 15.65 25.26 4.70
C MET A 1 15.97 24.27 3.59
N THR A 2 17.21 24.25 3.12
CA THR A 2 17.66 23.36 2.04
C THR A 2 17.95 21.98 2.65
N ARG A 3 17.21 20.94 2.24
CA ARG A 3 17.41 19.58 2.77
C ARG A 3 18.75 19.03 2.25
N ILE A 4 19.71 18.87 3.15
CA ILE A 4 21.11 18.55 2.81
C ILE A 4 21.27 17.15 2.17
N ASN A 5 20.27 16.26 2.23
CA ASN A 5 20.36 14.88 1.73
C ASN A 5 19.12 14.41 0.92
N ALA A 6 18.39 15.30 0.24
CA ALA A 6 17.34 14.82 -0.66
C ALA A 6 17.98 14.03 -1.84
N PRO A 7 17.48 12.83 -2.19
CA PRO A 7 18.07 12.07 -3.29
C PRO A 7 17.95 12.87 -4.59
N LYS A 8 19.09 13.09 -5.28
CA LYS A 8 19.17 13.97 -6.47
C LYS A 8 18.24 13.60 -7.62
N HIS A 9 17.80 12.34 -7.67
CA HIS A 9 16.94 11.81 -8.72
C HIS A 9 15.54 11.42 -8.23
N CYS A 10 15.24 11.59 -6.94
CA CYS A 10 13.91 11.26 -6.42
C CYS A 10 12.95 12.43 -6.65
N ASP A 11 11.68 12.10 -6.91
CA ASP A 11 10.62 13.10 -6.87
C ASP A 11 10.53 13.64 -5.42
N PRO A 12 10.69 14.96 -5.19
CA PRO A 12 10.69 15.50 -3.83
C PRO A 12 9.39 15.20 -3.07
N THR A 13 8.25 15.19 -3.77
CA THR A 13 6.95 14.90 -3.16
C THR A 13 6.86 13.44 -2.72
N ALA A 14 7.37 12.52 -3.53
CA ALA A 14 7.47 11.10 -3.20
C ALA A 14 8.38 10.88 -1.98
N TYR A 15 9.54 11.54 -1.93
CA TYR A 15 10.45 11.46 -0.79
C TYR A 15 9.82 11.99 0.50
N GLU A 16 9.19 13.16 0.45
CA GLU A 16 8.51 13.75 1.61
C GLU A 16 7.35 12.89 2.12
N TRP A 17 6.66 12.23 1.21
CA TRP A 17 5.61 11.30 1.58
C TRP A 17 6.18 10.03 2.23
N PHE A 18 7.25 9.46 1.66
CA PHE A 18 7.92 8.30 2.23
C PHE A 18 8.47 8.60 3.65
N GLU A 19 9.07 9.78 3.86
CA GLU A 19 9.57 10.20 5.17
C GLU A 19 8.46 10.21 6.24
N LYS A 20 7.24 10.65 5.88
CA LYS A 20 6.07 10.61 6.78
C LYS A 20 5.59 9.18 7.09
N CYS A 21 6.00 8.18 6.30
CA CYS A 21 5.66 6.78 6.55
C CYS A 21 6.61 6.11 7.54
N LEU A 22 7.84 6.62 7.69
CA LEU A 22 8.88 6.02 8.55
C LEU A 22 8.41 5.68 9.97
N PRO A 23 7.64 6.54 10.68
CA PRO A 23 7.21 6.24 12.05
C PRO A 23 6.19 5.10 12.18
N ARG A 24 5.66 4.57 11.06
CA ARG A 24 4.58 3.57 11.03
C ARG A 24 4.92 2.34 10.17
N LEU A 25 6.18 2.18 9.78
CA LEU A 25 6.65 1.10 8.91
C LEU A 25 6.46 -0.31 9.50
N ASP A 26 6.24 -0.41 10.80
CA ASP A 26 5.89 -1.64 11.51
C ASP A 26 4.42 -2.06 11.32
N THR A 27 3.59 -1.19 10.73
CA THR A 27 2.17 -1.47 10.47
C THR A 27 1.93 -1.80 9.00
N THR A 28 0.99 -2.71 8.72
CA THR A 28 0.56 -3.02 7.34
C THR A 28 0.17 -1.77 6.57
N ARG A 29 -0.50 -0.82 7.23
CA ARG A 29 -0.90 0.44 6.61
C ARG A 29 0.30 1.32 6.27
N GLY A 30 1.25 1.47 7.19
CA GLY A 30 2.46 2.25 6.94
C GLY A 30 3.36 1.64 5.87
N LEU A 31 3.45 0.30 5.79
CA LEU A 31 4.12 -0.41 4.70
C LEU A 31 3.45 -0.13 3.35
N LEU A 32 2.12 -0.20 3.28
CA LEU A 32 1.38 0.12 2.07
C LEU A 32 1.60 1.59 1.65
N SER A 33 1.44 2.54 2.57
CA SER A 33 1.68 3.96 2.30
C SER A 33 3.10 4.20 1.78
N ALA A 34 4.11 3.55 2.39
CA ALA A 34 5.49 3.66 1.97
C ALA A 34 5.72 3.08 0.57
N ALA A 35 5.14 1.92 0.26
CA ALA A 35 5.24 1.31 -1.06
C ALA A 35 4.61 2.19 -2.15
N VAL A 36 3.47 2.85 -1.87
CA VAL A 36 2.86 3.80 -2.82
C VAL A 36 3.72 5.05 -2.98
N ALA A 37 4.26 5.60 -1.89
CA ALA A 37 5.18 6.74 -1.94
C ALA A 37 6.42 6.44 -2.79
N MET A 38 7.02 5.24 -2.64
CA MET A 38 8.12 4.78 -3.47
C MET A 38 7.70 4.60 -4.94
N SER A 39 6.54 3.98 -5.18
CA SER A 39 6.03 3.74 -6.54
C SER A 39 5.79 5.03 -7.32
N ARG A 40 5.46 6.14 -6.63
CA ARG A 40 5.31 7.46 -7.24
C ARG A 40 6.56 7.95 -7.97
N HIS A 41 7.74 7.45 -7.59
CA HIS A 41 8.98 7.73 -8.31
C HIS A 41 8.94 7.25 -9.77
N ALA A 42 8.33 6.09 -10.03
CA ALA A 42 8.19 5.52 -11.37
C ALA A 42 6.83 5.83 -12.02
N MET A 43 5.77 6.00 -11.21
CA MET A 43 4.39 6.20 -11.66
C MET A 43 3.83 7.49 -11.05
N LYS A 44 3.87 8.59 -11.80
CA LYS A 44 3.54 9.94 -11.27
C LYS A 44 2.10 10.07 -10.72
N ASP A 45 1.20 9.22 -11.17
CA ASP A 45 -0.20 9.16 -10.79
C ASP A 45 -0.51 8.15 -9.66
N ALA A 46 0.53 7.52 -9.08
CA ALA A 46 0.39 6.64 -7.93
C ALA A 46 -0.35 7.37 -6.80
N ASN A 47 -1.47 6.78 -6.39
CA ASN A 47 -2.42 7.36 -5.46
C ASN A 47 -2.83 6.31 -4.42
N GLU A 48 -2.61 6.62 -3.16
CA GLU A 48 -2.87 5.69 -2.06
C GLU A 48 -4.35 5.38 -1.90
N GLN A 49 -5.25 6.34 -2.15
CA GLN A 49 -6.69 6.07 -2.10
C GLN A 49 -7.09 5.06 -3.17
N LYS A 50 -6.64 5.24 -4.41
CA LYS A 50 -6.92 4.28 -5.50
C LYS A 50 -6.40 2.88 -5.19
N VAL A 51 -5.22 2.78 -4.59
CA VAL A 51 -4.64 1.48 -4.19
C VAL A 51 -5.46 0.85 -3.06
N ASN A 52 -5.87 1.62 -2.05
CA ASN A 52 -6.74 1.12 -0.98
C ASN A 52 -8.11 0.68 -1.51
N ASP A 53 -8.70 1.45 -2.43
CA ASP A 53 -9.99 1.13 -3.05
C ASP A 53 -9.88 -0.20 -3.82
N LEU A 54 -8.81 -0.39 -4.60
CA LEU A 54 -8.55 -1.63 -5.32
C LEU A 54 -8.36 -2.81 -4.36
N ILE A 55 -7.59 -2.64 -3.28
CA ILE A 55 -7.41 -3.70 -2.27
C ILE A 55 -8.75 -4.05 -1.62
N ALA A 56 -9.58 -3.06 -1.30
CA ALA A 56 -10.91 -3.28 -0.72
C ALA A 56 -11.84 -4.01 -1.70
N GLU A 57 -11.81 -3.64 -2.98
CA GLU A 57 -12.56 -4.32 -4.04
C GLU A 57 -12.13 -5.78 -4.15
N LEU A 58 -10.82 -6.06 -4.25
CA LEU A 58 -10.29 -7.42 -4.31
C LEU A 58 -10.67 -8.23 -3.07
N ALA A 59 -10.58 -7.63 -1.88
CA ALA A 59 -11.01 -8.27 -0.64
C ALA A 59 -12.52 -8.62 -0.66
N ASN A 60 -13.36 -7.71 -1.18
CA ASN A 60 -14.80 -7.96 -1.32
C ASN A 60 -15.08 -9.07 -2.35
N GLN A 61 -14.36 -9.11 -3.47
CA GLN A 61 -14.48 -10.17 -4.47
C GLN A 61 -14.08 -11.53 -3.91
N VAL A 62 -13.03 -11.60 -3.08
CA VAL A 62 -12.65 -12.87 -2.44
C VAL A 62 -13.67 -13.28 -1.38
N ARG A 63 -14.18 -12.33 -0.58
CA ARG A 63 -15.23 -12.60 0.41
C ARG A 63 -16.52 -13.11 -0.25
N SER A 64 -16.93 -12.54 -1.38
CA SER A 64 -18.17 -12.95 -2.06
C SER A 64 -18.10 -14.37 -2.64
N ARG A 65 -16.89 -14.89 -2.89
CA ARG A 65 -16.70 -16.27 -3.38
C ARG A 65 -16.79 -17.31 -2.25
N TRP A 66 -16.56 -16.90 -1.00
CA TRP A 66 -16.59 -17.80 0.15
C TRP A 66 -17.95 -17.84 0.84
N HIS A 67 -18.60 -19.00 0.83
CA HIS A 67 -19.93 -19.21 1.43
C HIS A 67 -19.88 -20.04 2.74
N GLY A 68 -18.69 -20.35 3.26
CA GLY A 68 -18.51 -21.24 4.41
C GLY A 68 -18.40 -20.52 5.76
N ALA A 69 -18.66 -21.22 6.86
CA ALA A 69 -18.64 -20.66 8.21
C ALA A 69 -17.28 -20.73 8.94
N SER A 70 -16.28 -21.43 8.39
CA SER A 70 -14.99 -21.62 9.07
C SER A 70 -13.95 -20.57 8.70
N THR A 71 -13.32 -19.95 9.70
CA THR A 71 -12.22 -18.99 9.52
C THR A 71 -11.02 -19.62 8.80
N ALA A 72 -10.75 -20.91 9.06
CA ALA A 72 -9.70 -21.66 8.37
C ALA A 72 -10.00 -21.87 6.87
N GLY A 73 -11.26 -22.11 6.51
CA GLY A 73 -11.67 -22.23 5.10
C GLY A 73 -11.59 -20.89 4.37
N LEU A 74 -11.94 -19.79 5.04
CA LEU A 74 -11.74 -18.44 4.51
C LEU A 74 -10.25 -18.14 4.27
N LEU A 75 -9.37 -18.46 5.22
CA LEU A 75 -7.92 -18.27 5.07
C LEU A 75 -7.35 -19.09 3.91
N ALA A 76 -7.72 -20.37 3.81
CA ALA A 76 -7.29 -21.22 2.70
C ALA A 76 -7.78 -20.69 1.33
N HIS A 77 -9.00 -20.16 1.28
CA HIS A 77 -9.56 -19.55 0.07
C HIS A 77 -8.84 -18.23 -0.31
N LEU A 78 -8.44 -17.43 0.68
CA LEU A 78 -7.64 -16.21 0.48
C LEU A 78 -6.24 -16.48 -0.09
N HIS A 79 -5.69 -17.68 0.12
CA HIS A 79 -4.37 -18.09 -0.39
C HIS A 79 -4.42 -18.83 -1.75
N GLN A 80 -5.61 -19.15 -2.27
CA GLN A 80 -5.78 -19.96 -3.49
C GLN A 80 -5.85 -19.16 -4.79
N THR A 81 -5.77 -17.82 -4.72
CA THR A 81 -5.74 -16.94 -5.90
C THR A 81 -4.47 -17.08 -6.72
#